data_AF-A0A7X0JPJ4-F1
#
_entry.id   AF-A0A7X0JPJ4-F1
#
_cell.length_a   1.000
_cell.length_b   1.000
_cell.length_c   1.000
_cell.angle_alpha   90.00
_cell.angle_beta   90.00
_cell.angle_gamma   90.00
#
_symmetry.space_group_name_H-M   'P 1'
#
loop_
_entity.id
_entity.type
_entity.pdbx_description
1 polymer ?
#
loop_
_entity_poly.entity_id
_entity_poly.type
_entity_poly.pdbx_seq_one_letter_code
_entity_poly.pdbx_strand_id
1 'polypeptide(L)'
;MDDEVRQTTGTGVWSAIAVFVRDRASGASNERLWRTLAISLGLISACSFAIKVYSFPTDAISDDARMFLSWMGQWENDGLLRGDFVADYWRAVSPWAYSALFRTAWAFGISPVAFAKVFPTLIFVPVAFYTFRFIRAVGGQPIVGFLVTAAVLHYLARANLIVTSTPRALWPVLLLMMLDGLARKRIWQTAIAQLLLTGAYPQMAITTATLVGLTLLSFAPLPRLKLDRLTLLLVASSALATICGIAPFLLSSGSYSPSFTLAEAMQIPTFGPSGRGAIFPAEMDYNLLCGSRLSFIVDCEGGAILRPSLEILAAFGGSMILSYRTLRPSGERLLSSQLPLLLALASLVWFFIAGIVLFRLHLPNRYTAAMELLIYITALPLLLEWLFRMPFFQIEKQSKSRQTILSGSAMALLVVCAVGAADVRVGLKKPNQEFIAALRALPDEAVIGGFVEELDFSPVLTNRSTLFSRELSIAYQKGYFLPILARMEAVKDIVLATEHAVLVDRIIQLQMTHMVVRQADMATVRIPEGFRGFFAEDQLIKQEETAEAAGAILPRLVANCRAGIYGGIALVPTACLLSNGSAE
;
A
#
# COMPACT_ATOMS: atom_id res chain seq x y z
N MET A 1 63.99 10.15 -40.81
CA MET A 1 63.64 10.66 -39.46
C MET A 1 62.14 10.61 -39.43
N ASP A 2 61.68 9.37 -39.37
CA ASP A 2 60.31 8.95 -39.62
C ASP A 2 59.82 8.39 -38.29
N ASP A 3 58.79 9.00 -37.75
CA ASP A 3 57.89 8.36 -36.80
C ASP A 3 56.53 9.05 -36.91
N GLU A 4 55.89 8.80 -38.04
CA GLU A 4 54.44 8.74 -38.11
C GLU A 4 54.06 7.27 -37.96
N VAL A 5 53.21 6.94 -36.98
CA VAL A 5 52.15 5.91 -37.02
C VAL A 5 51.79 5.42 -35.60
N ARG A 6 50.46 5.40 -35.34
CA ARG A 6 49.70 4.82 -34.21
C ARG A 6 49.57 5.63 -32.92
N GLN A 7 48.70 6.64 -33.00
CA GLN A 7 47.66 6.79 -31.99
C GLN A 7 46.28 6.81 -32.65
N THR A 8 45.73 5.63 -32.90
CA THR A 8 44.30 5.45 -33.13
C THR A 8 43.70 4.65 -31.99
N THR A 9 42.49 5.08 -31.62
CA THR A 9 41.42 4.35 -30.92
C THR A 9 41.59 4.08 -29.43
N GLY A 10 41.02 5.02 -28.67
CA GLY A 10 40.60 4.82 -27.28
C GLY A 10 39.46 5.79 -26.92
N THR A 11 38.50 6.03 -27.82
CA THR A 11 37.28 6.77 -27.46
C THR A 11 36.40 5.89 -26.60
N GLY A 12 36.73 5.83 -25.31
CA GLY A 12 35.99 5.08 -24.32
C GLY A 12 34.54 5.56 -24.26
N VAL A 13 33.63 4.65 -23.89
CA VAL A 13 32.20 4.90 -23.65
C VAL A 13 31.97 6.23 -22.90
N TRP A 14 32.86 6.59 -21.99
CA TRP A 14 32.88 7.84 -21.23
C TRP A 14 33.06 9.12 -22.07
N SER A 15 33.91 9.13 -23.11
CA SER A 15 34.05 10.29 -23.99
C SER A 15 32.80 10.48 -24.86
N ALA A 16 32.22 9.38 -25.37
CA ALA A 16 30.98 9.41 -26.13
C ALA A 16 29.78 9.88 -25.28
N ILE A 17 29.71 9.42 -24.03
CA ILE A 17 28.70 9.84 -23.05
C ILE A 17 28.87 11.33 -22.68
N ALA A 18 30.11 11.81 -22.49
CA ALA A 18 30.38 13.23 -22.21
C ALA A 18 30.02 14.13 -23.40
N VAL A 19 30.32 13.70 -24.64
CA VAL A 19 29.90 14.37 -25.88
C VAL A 19 28.36 14.39 -26.01
N PHE A 20 27.68 13.30 -25.67
CA PHE A 20 26.22 13.19 -25.73
C PHE A 20 25.52 14.13 -24.74
N VAL A 21 26.02 14.23 -23.49
CA VAL A 21 25.48 15.15 -22.49
C VAL A 21 25.80 16.61 -22.85
N ARG A 22 26.96 16.88 -23.43
CA ARG A 22 27.42 18.21 -23.91
C ARG A 22 26.50 18.81 -24.99
N ASP A 23 26.08 18.02 -25.97
CA ASP A 23 25.17 18.49 -27.05
C ASP A 23 23.71 18.59 -26.59
N ARG A 24 23.29 17.77 -25.62
CA ARG A 24 21.89 17.68 -25.18
C ARG A 24 21.53 18.58 -24.01
N ALA A 25 22.50 19.13 -23.26
CA ALA A 25 22.26 20.24 -22.32
C ALA A 25 21.78 21.52 -23.03
N SER A 26 22.12 21.70 -24.32
CA SER A 26 21.51 22.70 -25.22
C SER A 26 20.14 22.27 -25.77
N GLY A 27 19.73 21.01 -25.57
CA GLY A 27 18.51 20.39 -26.07
C GLY A 27 17.44 20.21 -24.99
N ALA A 28 17.31 21.14 -24.04
CA ALA A 28 16.23 21.16 -23.04
C ALA A 28 14.81 21.00 -23.66
N SER A 29 14.68 21.29 -24.97
CA SER A 29 13.47 21.13 -25.78
C SER A 29 13.27 19.72 -26.38
N ASN A 30 14.26 18.82 -26.36
CA ASN A 30 14.15 17.50 -27.01
C ASN A 30 13.29 16.53 -26.20
N GLU A 31 11.98 16.59 -26.44
CA GLU A 31 10.98 15.79 -25.73
C GLU A 31 11.22 14.28 -25.83
N ARG A 32 11.65 13.77 -27.00
CA ARG A 32 11.87 12.32 -27.19
C ARG A 32 12.96 11.80 -26.26
N LEU A 33 14.08 12.51 -26.16
CA LEU A 33 15.17 12.14 -25.25
C LEU A 33 14.68 12.06 -23.81
N TRP A 34 14.11 13.16 -23.29
CA TRP A 34 13.74 13.25 -21.88
C TRP A 34 12.65 12.26 -21.50
N ARG A 35 11.73 11.98 -22.43
CA ARG A 35 10.74 10.92 -22.26
C ARG A 35 11.40 9.54 -22.18
N THR A 36 12.35 9.22 -23.06
CA THR A 36 13.06 7.95 -23.02
C THR A 36 13.82 7.80 -21.70
N LEU A 37 14.55 8.85 -21.26
CA LEU A 37 15.26 8.83 -19.98
C LEU A 37 14.31 8.65 -18.79
N ALA A 38 13.15 9.31 -18.80
CA ALA A 38 12.15 9.14 -17.75
C ALA A 38 11.62 7.70 -17.70
N ILE A 39 11.32 7.09 -18.84
CA ILE A 39 10.93 5.67 -18.94
C ILE A 39 12.06 4.75 -18.46
N SER A 40 13.32 5.05 -18.81
CA SER A 40 14.48 4.31 -18.32
C SER A 40 14.59 4.33 -16.80
N LEU A 41 14.23 5.44 -16.12
CA LEU A 41 14.18 5.46 -14.65
C LEU A 41 13.13 4.47 -14.10
N GLY A 42 11.95 4.41 -14.73
CA GLY A 42 10.92 3.43 -14.37
C GLY A 42 11.41 1.98 -14.56
N LEU A 43 12.15 1.71 -15.63
CA LEU A 43 12.78 0.41 -15.87
C LEU A 43 13.86 0.10 -14.82
N ILE A 44 14.67 1.08 -14.43
CA ILE A 44 15.69 0.93 -13.38
C ILE A 44 15.02 0.58 -12.04
N SER A 45 13.95 1.27 -11.65
CA SER A 45 13.18 0.94 -10.45
C SER A 45 12.58 -0.46 -10.52
N ALA A 46 12.00 -0.84 -11.66
CA ALA A 46 11.44 -2.18 -11.87
C ALA A 46 12.51 -3.28 -11.75
N CYS A 47 13.65 -3.12 -12.42
CA CYS A 47 14.76 -4.07 -12.35
C CYS A 47 15.37 -4.13 -10.94
N SER A 48 15.57 -2.99 -10.28
CA SER A 48 16.09 -2.96 -8.91
C SER A 48 15.15 -3.67 -7.94
N PHE A 49 13.84 -3.43 -8.03
CA PHE A 49 12.86 -4.16 -7.24
C PHE A 49 12.92 -5.66 -7.51
N ALA A 50 12.95 -6.07 -8.78
CA ALA A 50 13.03 -7.48 -9.16
C ALA A 50 14.29 -8.15 -8.56
N ILE A 51 15.46 -7.53 -8.71
CA ILE A 51 16.71 -8.06 -8.15
C ILE A 51 16.61 -8.20 -6.62
N LYS A 52 16.08 -7.18 -5.93
CA LYS A 52 15.96 -7.20 -4.47
C LYS A 52 14.89 -8.17 -3.98
N VAL A 53 13.77 -8.34 -4.67
CA VAL A 53 12.67 -9.21 -4.21
C VAL A 53 13.01 -10.68 -4.39
N TYR A 54 13.75 -11.04 -5.45
CA TYR A 54 14.18 -12.42 -5.72
C TYR A 54 15.43 -12.85 -4.95
N SER A 55 16.08 -11.94 -4.21
CA SER A 55 17.09 -12.33 -3.22
C SER A 55 16.47 -12.87 -1.91
N PHE A 56 15.15 -12.71 -1.73
CA PHE A 56 14.40 -13.32 -0.63
C PHE A 56 13.94 -14.74 -1.00
N PRO A 57 13.79 -15.63 0.00
CA PRO A 57 13.17 -16.95 -0.16
C PRO A 57 11.83 -16.90 -0.89
N THR A 58 11.48 -17.98 -1.61
CA THR A 58 10.27 -18.06 -2.45
C THR A 58 8.98 -17.85 -1.65
N ASP A 59 8.98 -18.26 -0.39
CA ASP A 59 7.88 -18.17 0.59
C ASP A 59 7.83 -16.84 1.37
N ALA A 60 8.77 -15.91 1.14
CA ALA A 60 8.74 -14.60 1.78
C ALA A 60 7.67 -13.70 1.15
N ILE A 61 6.80 -13.12 1.99
CA ILE A 61 5.61 -12.34 1.57
C ILE A 61 5.51 -11.07 2.42
N SER A 62 5.03 -9.97 1.83
CA SER A 62 4.73 -8.74 2.57
C SER A 62 3.56 -8.94 3.53
N ASP A 63 3.62 -8.35 4.73
CA ASP A 63 2.57 -8.48 5.76
C ASP A 63 1.18 -8.14 5.20
N ASP A 64 1.02 -6.96 4.61
CA ASP A 64 -0.27 -6.52 4.06
C ASP A 64 -0.77 -7.39 2.90
N ALA A 65 0.14 -7.98 2.12
CA ALA A 65 -0.24 -8.80 0.96
C ALA A 65 -0.91 -10.10 1.40
N ARG A 66 -0.50 -10.68 2.55
CA ARG A 66 -1.03 -11.97 3.02
C ARG A 66 -2.54 -11.95 3.17
N MET A 67 -3.09 -10.81 3.59
CA MET A 67 -4.54 -10.60 3.70
C MET A 67 -5.26 -10.89 2.37
N PHE A 68 -4.82 -10.28 1.28
CA PHE A 68 -5.47 -10.40 -0.03
C PHE A 68 -5.13 -11.70 -0.77
N LEU A 69 -4.00 -12.33 -0.43
CA LEU A 69 -3.60 -13.62 -1.00
C LEU A 69 -4.25 -14.83 -0.30
N SER A 70 -4.73 -14.65 0.94
CA SER A 70 -5.18 -15.72 1.84
C SER A 70 -6.27 -16.64 1.30
N TRP A 71 -7.09 -16.16 0.36
CA TRP A 71 -8.18 -16.93 -0.24
C TRP A 71 -7.87 -17.42 -1.66
N MET A 72 -6.78 -16.96 -2.28
CA MET A 72 -6.49 -17.23 -3.69
C MET A 72 -6.07 -18.68 -3.94
N GLY A 73 -5.73 -19.44 -2.89
CA GLY A 73 -5.51 -20.89 -2.97
C GLY A 73 -6.74 -21.67 -3.44
N GLN A 74 -7.95 -21.13 -3.24
CA GLN A 74 -9.21 -21.69 -3.74
C GLN A 74 -9.23 -21.86 -5.27
N TRP A 75 -8.33 -21.19 -6.00
CA TRP A 75 -8.23 -21.31 -7.45
C TRP A 75 -7.63 -22.64 -7.92
N GLU A 76 -6.81 -23.27 -7.08
CA GLU A 76 -6.15 -24.54 -7.41
C GLU A 76 -7.13 -25.72 -7.29
N ASN A 77 -8.02 -25.68 -6.31
CA ASN A 77 -9.05 -26.69 -6.07
C ASN A 77 -10.21 -26.08 -5.26
N ASP A 78 -11.44 -26.28 -5.74
CA ASP A 78 -12.68 -25.77 -5.12
C ASP A 78 -12.93 -26.32 -3.69
N GLY A 79 -12.22 -27.39 -3.28
CA GLY A 79 -12.27 -27.94 -1.92
C GLY A 79 -11.40 -27.21 -0.90
N LEU A 80 -10.35 -26.50 -1.32
CA LEU A 80 -9.42 -25.83 -0.41
C LEU A 80 -10.07 -24.62 0.27
N LEU A 81 -9.87 -24.46 1.57
CA LEU A 81 -10.45 -23.35 2.37
C LEU A 81 -11.98 -23.21 2.21
N ARG A 82 -12.68 -24.30 1.89
CA ARG A 82 -14.12 -24.27 1.68
C ARG A 82 -14.85 -24.02 3.00
N GLY A 83 -15.62 -22.93 3.06
CA GLY A 83 -16.30 -22.50 4.28
C GLY A 83 -15.36 -21.90 5.34
N ASP A 84 -14.11 -21.61 4.98
CA ASP A 84 -13.20 -20.88 5.86
C ASP A 84 -13.65 -19.43 5.99
N PHE A 85 -14.04 -19.07 7.21
CA PHE A 85 -14.60 -17.74 7.51
C PHE A 85 -13.63 -16.58 7.22
N VAL A 86 -12.32 -16.78 7.42
CA VAL A 86 -11.30 -15.75 7.21
C VAL A 86 -11.07 -15.55 5.70
N ALA A 87 -10.94 -16.63 4.94
CA ALA A 87 -10.78 -16.61 3.50
C ALA A 87 -12.03 -16.03 2.81
N ASP A 88 -13.23 -16.40 3.24
CA ASP A 88 -14.48 -15.88 2.69
C ASP A 88 -14.62 -14.37 2.89
N TYR A 89 -14.20 -13.87 4.06
CA TYR A 89 -14.14 -12.44 4.32
C TYR A 89 -13.18 -11.72 3.38
N TRP A 90 -11.92 -12.18 3.31
CA TRP A 90 -10.90 -11.55 2.48
C TRP A 90 -11.24 -11.64 0.99
N ARG A 91 -11.93 -12.69 0.55
CA ARG A 91 -12.50 -12.80 -0.79
C ARG A 91 -13.58 -11.75 -1.04
N ALA A 92 -14.51 -11.56 -0.09
CA ALA A 92 -15.62 -10.62 -0.23
C ALA A 92 -15.15 -9.15 -0.27
N VAL A 93 -14.09 -8.79 0.46
CA VAL A 93 -13.54 -7.42 0.50
C VAL A 93 -12.41 -7.19 -0.52
N SER A 94 -11.94 -8.24 -1.19
CA SER A 94 -10.89 -8.11 -2.21
C SER A 94 -11.40 -7.35 -3.43
N PRO A 95 -10.76 -6.23 -3.83
CA PRO A 95 -11.19 -5.46 -4.98
C PRO A 95 -11.10 -6.28 -6.28
N TRP A 96 -12.11 -6.16 -7.15
CA TRP A 96 -12.24 -7.02 -8.32
C TRP A 96 -11.13 -6.80 -9.34
N ALA A 97 -10.64 -5.56 -9.52
CA ALA A 97 -9.60 -5.27 -10.50
C ALA A 97 -8.26 -5.87 -10.05
N TYR A 98 -7.97 -5.83 -8.75
CA TYR A 98 -6.82 -6.51 -8.16
C TYR A 98 -6.92 -8.03 -8.34
N SER A 99 -8.07 -8.60 -7.98
CA SER A 99 -8.31 -10.04 -8.08
C SER A 99 -8.24 -10.53 -9.53
N ALA A 100 -8.75 -9.76 -10.49
CA ALA A 100 -8.69 -10.08 -11.91
C ALA A 100 -7.24 -10.10 -12.46
N LEU A 101 -6.37 -9.18 -12.00
CA LEU A 101 -4.95 -9.19 -12.37
C LEU A 101 -4.26 -10.46 -11.89
N PHE A 102 -4.47 -10.84 -10.63
CA PHE A 102 -3.90 -12.06 -10.05
C PHE A 102 -4.48 -13.32 -10.72
N ARG A 103 -5.79 -13.35 -10.98
CA ARG A 103 -6.45 -14.45 -11.68
C ARG A 103 -5.94 -14.61 -13.11
N THR A 104 -5.66 -13.51 -13.80
CA THR A 104 -5.06 -13.52 -15.14
C THR A 104 -3.66 -14.11 -15.10
N ALA A 105 -2.81 -13.68 -14.16
CA ALA A 105 -1.47 -14.25 -13.99
C ALA A 105 -1.52 -15.75 -13.67
N TRP A 106 -2.46 -16.16 -12.82
CA TRP A 106 -2.70 -17.57 -12.51
C TRP A 106 -3.13 -18.38 -13.73
N ALA A 107 -3.97 -17.83 -14.62
CA ALA A 107 -4.33 -18.48 -15.88
C ALA A 107 -3.14 -18.69 -16.83
N PHE A 108 -2.06 -17.91 -16.67
CA PHE A 108 -0.78 -18.11 -17.36
C PHE A 108 0.21 -19.01 -16.59
N GLY A 109 -0.24 -19.68 -15.51
CA GLY A 109 0.58 -20.59 -14.71
C GLY A 109 1.45 -19.91 -13.66
N ILE A 110 1.23 -18.62 -13.36
CA ILE A 110 1.98 -17.88 -12.33
C ILE A 110 1.17 -17.92 -11.02
N SER A 111 1.69 -18.57 -9.98
CA SER A 111 1.00 -18.62 -8.68
C SER A 111 0.78 -17.21 -8.09
N PRO A 112 -0.28 -16.99 -7.27
CA PRO A 112 -0.53 -15.69 -6.65
C PRO A 112 0.67 -15.15 -5.85
N VAL A 113 1.37 -16.03 -5.12
CA VAL A 113 2.57 -15.66 -4.35
C VAL A 113 3.72 -15.23 -5.27
N ALA A 114 3.95 -15.94 -6.38
CA ALA A 114 4.97 -15.55 -7.36
C ALA A 114 4.59 -14.22 -8.04
N PHE A 115 3.32 -14.06 -8.43
CA PHE A 115 2.85 -12.84 -9.06
C PHE A 115 2.92 -11.63 -8.11
N ALA A 116 2.71 -11.81 -6.81
CA ALA A 116 2.91 -10.75 -5.83
C ALA A 116 4.34 -10.19 -5.84
N LYS A 117 5.36 -10.97 -6.22
CA LYS A 117 6.75 -10.48 -6.38
C LYS A 117 6.99 -9.81 -7.73
N VAL A 118 6.19 -10.11 -8.75
CA VAL A 118 6.30 -9.48 -10.08
C VAL A 118 5.49 -8.20 -10.15
N PHE A 119 4.33 -8.16 -9.51
CA PHE A 119 3.32 -7.11 -9.64
C PHE A 119 3.87 -5.67 -9.47
N PRO A 120 4.70 -5.34 -8.47
CA PRO A 120 5.25 -3.98 -8.33
C PRO A 120 6.13 -3.55 -9.52
N THR A 121 6.82 -4.49 -10.18
CA THR A 121 7.66 -4.19 -11.35
C THR A 121 6.85 -3.63 -12.53
N LEU A 122 5.58 -4.06 -12.64
CA LEU A 122 4.68 -3.64 -13.71
C LEU A 122 4.19 -2.19 -13.54
N ILE A 123 4.35 -1.61 -12.34
CA ILE A 123 3.78 -0.31 -11.98
C ILE A 123 4.78 0.84 -12.23
N PHE A 124 6.08 0.62 -12.01
CA PHE A 124 7.09 1.69 -12.08
C PHE A 124 7.19 2.35 -13.48
N VAL A 125 7.13 1.57 -14.56
CA VAL A 125 7.21 2.12 -15.92
C VAL A 125 5.99 2.98 -16.27
N PRO A 126 4.74 2.53 -16.07
CA PRO A 126 3.56 3.38 -16.22
C PRO A 126 3.58 4.64 -15.34
N VAL A 127 4.04 4.56 -14.08
CA VAL A 127 4.22 5.74 -13.22
C VAL A 127 5.13 6.75 -13.90
N ALA A 128 6.28 6.31 -14.41
CA ALA A 128 7.22 7.19 -15.09
C ALA A 128 6.61 7.84 -16.34
N PHE A 129 5.91 7.03 -17.14
CA PHE A 129 5.26 7.47 -18.37
C PHE A 129 4.17 8.52 -18.11
N TYR A 130 3.24 8.26 -17.18
CA TYR A 130 2.14 9.18 -16.90
C TYR A 130 2.58 10.43 -16.14
N THR A 131 3.58 10.33 -15.25
CA THR A 131 4.16 11.50 -14.60
C THR A 131 4.76 12.47 -15.61
N PHE A 132 5.66 11.98 -16.48
CA PHE A 132 6.27 12.80 -17.52
C PHE A 132 5.22 13.45 -18.41
N ARG A 133 4.23 12.67 -18.87
CA ARG A 133 3.19 13.16 -19.76
C ARG A 133 2.28 14.19 -19.10
N PHE A 134 1.92 14.02 -17.84
CA PHE A 134 1.11 14.98 -17.10
C PHE A 134 1.84 16.33 -16.98
N ILE A 135 3.10 16.32 -16.55
CA ILE A 135 3.91 17.56 -16.44
C ILE A 135 4.05 18.27 -17.79
N ARG A 136 4.21 17.52 -18.88
CA ARG A 136 4.19 18.07 -20.25
C ARG A 136 2.84 18.66 -20.64
N ALA A 137 1.74 18.04 -20.22
CA ALA A 137 0.38 18.49 -20.54
C ALA A 137 0.04 19.82 -19.84
N VAL A 138 0.56 20.05 -18.63
CA VAL A 138 0.33 21.30 -17.86
C VAL A 138 1.34 22.41 -18.18
N GLY A 139 2.16 22.25 -19.23
CA GLY A 139 3.07 23.29 -19.74
C GLY A 139 4.53 23.15 -19.34
N GLY A 140 4.89 22.18 -18.48
CA GLY A 140 6.25 22.02 -17.98
C GLY A 140 7.25 21.60 -19.06
N GLN A 141 8.48 22.12 -19.01
CA GLN A 141 9.54 21.76 -19.96
C GLN A 141 9.91 20.26 -19.87
N PRO A 142 10.44 19.64 -20.96
CA PRO A 142 10.84 18.22 -20.95
C PRO A 142 11.79 17.83 -19.80
N ILE A 143 12.80 18.64 -19.50
CA ILE A 143 13.71 18.39 -18.37
C ILE A 143 13.00 18.43 -17.02
N VAL A 144 12.05 19.36 -16.83
CA VAL A 144 11.22 19.42 -15.60
C VAL A 144 10.39 18.14 -15.48
N GLY A 145 9.80 17.67 -16.59
CA GLY A 145 9.07 16.40 -16.62
C GLY A 145 9.94 15.20 -16.21
N PHE A 146 11.20 15.16 -16.65
CA PHE A 146 12.16 14.11 -16.26
C PHE A 146 12.51 14.18 -14.76
N LEU A 147 12.85 15.36 -14.23
CA LEU A 147 13.24 15.53 -12.83
C LEU A 147 12.09 15.25 -11.87
N VAL A 148 10.88 15.68 -12.21
CA VAL A 148 9.67 15.33 -11.45
C VAL A 148 9.43 13.82 -11.48
N THR A 149 9.62 13.17 -12.65
CA THR A 149 9.50 11.71 -12.75
C THR A 149 10.51 11.00 -11.85
N ALA A 150 11.76 11.45 -11.81
CA ALA A 150 12.78 10.90 -10.93
C ALA A 150 12.38 11.02 -9.44
N ALA A 151 11.87 12.17 -9.02
CA ALA A 151 11.44 12.41 -7.65
C ALA A 151 10.21 11.57 -7.26
N VAL A 152 9.21 11.48 -8.15
CA VAL A 152 8.00 10.67 -7.94
C VAL A 152 8.36 9.19 -7.82
N LEU A 153 9.23 8.67 -8.69
CA LEU A 153 9.71 7.29 -8.61
C LEU A 153 10.43 7.02 -7.30
N HIS A 154 11.36 7.90 -6.90
CA HIS A 154 12.08 7.75 -5.65
C HIS A 154 11.12 7.74 -4.45
N TYR A 155 10.18 8.69 -4.38
CA TYR A 155 9.15 8.72 -3.35
C TYR A 155 8.36 7.41 -3.30
N LEU A 156 7.78 6.97 -4.42
CA LEU A 156 6.93 5.78 -4.45
C LEU A 156 7.70 4.47 -4.24
N ALA A 157 8.99 4.42 -4.59
CA ALA A 157 9.88 3.29 -4.35
C ALA A 157 10.28 3.14 -2.88
N ARG A 158 10.27 4.25 -2.13
CA ARG A 158 10.60 4.31 -0.70
C ARG A 158 9.36 4.30 0.20
N ALA A 159 8.23 4.75 -0.32
CA ALA A 159 6.94 4.64 0.35
C ALA A 159 6.54 3.16 0.45
N ASN A 160 5.99 2.75 1.59
CA ASN A 160 5.36 1.43 1.76
C ASN A 160 4.00 1.41 1.03
N LEU A 161 4.01 1.66 -0.28
CA LEU A 161 2.83 1.73 -1.17
C LEU A 161 2.96 0.68 -2.27
N ILE A 162 3.73 0.97 -3.32
CA ILE A 162 3.87 0.10 -4.50
C ILE A 162 4.49 -1.25 -4.14
N VAL A 163 5.45 -1.24 -3.22
CA VAL A 163 6.31 -2.40 -2.89
C VAL A 163 5.60 -3.48 -2.04
N THR A 164 4.36 -3.22 -1.58
CA THR A 164 3.60 -4.12 -0.70
C THR A 164 2.69 -5.09 -1.46
N SER A 165 2.54 -4.94 -2.77
CA SER A 165 1.70 -5.81 -3.62
C SER A 165 0.24 -5.95 -3.22
N THR A 166 -0.30 -4.91 -2.60
CA THR A 166 -1.70 -4.79 -2.19
C THR A 166 -2.52 -4.02 -3.24
N PRO A 167 -3.86 -4.04 -3.18
CA PRO A 167 -4.70 -3.25 -4.08
C PRO A 167 -4.36 -1.74 -4.06
N ARG A 168 -3.91 -1.21 -2.91
CA ARG A 168 -3.52 0.20 -2.77
C ARG A 168 -2.28 0.58 -3.60
N ALA A 169 -1.48 -0.37 -4.06
CA ALA A 169 -0.34 -0.09 -4.93
C ALA A 169 -0.76 0.50 -6.30
N LEU A 170 -2.03 0.32 -6.71
CA LEU A 170 -2.54 0.77 -8.01
C LEU A 170 -2.98 2.24 -8.02
N TRP A 171 -3.36 2.83 -6.89
CA TRP A 171 -3.91 4.18 -6.92
C TRP A 171 -2.94 5.25 -7.45
N PRO A 172 -1.61 5.23 -7.17
CA PRO A 172 -0.71 6.29 -7.66
C PRO A 172 -0.64 6.31 -9.19
N VAL A 173 -0.47 5.15 -9.82
CA VAL A 173 -0.38 5.03 -11.27
C VAL A 173 -1.71 5.39 -11.95
N LEU A 174 -2.83 4.94 -11.39
CA LEU A 174 -4.15 5.22 -11.95
C LEU A 174 -4.55 6.69 -11.76
N LEU A 175 -4.18 7.31 -10.64
CA LEU A 175 -4.34 8.76 -10.43
C LEU A 175 -3.52 9.54 -11.46
N LEU A 176 -2.26 9.19 -11.68
CA LEU A 176 -1.42 9.86 -12.68
C LEU A 176 -1.97 9.67 -14.11
N MET A 177 -2.45 8.47 -14.44
CA MET A 177 -3.14 8.17 -15.70
C MET A 177 -4.39 9.03 -15.87
N MET A 178 -5.19 9.18 -14.81
CA MET A 178 -6.38 10.02 -14.74
C MET A 178 -6.05 11.50 -14.96
N LEU A 179 -5.06 12.03 -14.22
CA LEU A 179 -4.62 13.43 -14.33
C LEU A 179 -4.06 13.74 -15.72
N ASP A 180 -3.25 12.86 -16.31
CA ASP A 180 -2.78 13.00 -17.70
C ASP A 180 -3.95 12.96 -18.69
N GLY A 181 -4.91 12.06 -18.47
CA GLY A 181 -6.11 11.93 -19.28
C GLY A 181 -6.94 13.20 -19.28
N LEU A 182 -7.21 13.76 -18.10
CA LEU A 182 -7.95 15.01 -17.93
C LEU A 182 -7.22 16.21 -18.54
N ALA A 183 -5.92 16.35 -18.26
CA ALA A 183 -5.13 17.46 -18.79
C ALA A 183 -5.09 17.46 -20.34
N ARG A 184 -5.14 16.27 -20.95
CA ARG A 184 -5.16 16.08 -22.40
C ARG A 184 -6.55 15.86 -22.98
N LYS A 185 -7.60 15.95 -22.16
CA LYS A 185 -9.02 15.74 -22.52
C LYS A 185 -9.29 14.38 -23.20
N ARG A 186 -8.65 13.32 -22.72
CA ARG A 186 -8.76 11.94 -23.23
C ARG A 186 -9.80 11.14 -22.45
N ILE A 187 -11.03 11.11 -22.98
CA ILE A 187 -12.19 10.45 -22.36
C ILE A 187 -11.90 9.00 -21.97
N TRP A 188 -11.42 8.18 -22.90
CA TRP A 188 -11.16 6.75 -22.64
C TRP A 188 -10.10 6.52 -21.56
N GLN A 189 -9.03 7.30 -21.58
CA GLN A 189 -7.96 7.19 -20.58
C GLN A 189 -8.49 7.53 -19.17
N THR A 190 -9.26 8.61 -19.05
CA THR A 190 -9.91 9.04 -17.81
C THR A 190 -10.91 7.99 -17.32
N ALA A 191 -11.80 7.50 -18.18
CA ALA A 191 -12.82 6.52 -17.82
C ALA A 191 -12.23 5.17 -17.40
N ILE A 192 -11.21 4.66 -18.11
CA ILE A 192 -10.52 3.41 -17.74
C ILE A 192 -9.79 3.58 -16.40
N ALA A 193 -9.08 4.69 -16.19
CA ALA A 193 -8.43 4.95 -14.91
C ALA A 193 -9.45 4.99 -13.76
N GLN A 194 -10.63 5.60 -13.97
CA GLN A 194 -11.70 5.65 -12.98
C GLN A 194 -12.31 4.28 -12.67
N LEU A 195 -12.55 3.47 -13.70
CA LEU A 195 -13.07 2.11 -13.56
C LEU A 195 -12.09 1.23 -12.77
N LEU A 196 -10.80 1.32 -13.07
CA LEU A 196 -9.79 0.56 -12.36
C LEU A 196 -9.56 1.09 -10.94
N LEU A 197 -9.68 2.41 -10.70
CA LEU A 197 -9.60 2.99 -9.36
C LEU A 197 -10.75 2.48 -8.48
N THR A 198 -11.98 2.49 -8.98
CA THR A 198 -13.12 1.92 -8.24
C THR A 198 -12.96 0.43 -7.96
N GLY A 199 -12.40 -0.32 -8.92
CA GLY A 199 -12.13 -1.74 -8.76
C GLY A 199 -10.88 -2.12 -7.97
N ALA A 200 -10.03 -1.16 -7.58
CA ALA A 200 -8.78 -1.42 -6.85
C ALA A 200 -8.69 -0.68 -5.52
N TYR A 201 -9.15 0.57 -5.46
CA TYR A 201 -9.02 1.45 -4.30
C TYR A 201 -10.15 2.50 -4.25
N PRO A 202 -11.35 2.11 -3.76
CA PRO A 202 -12.56 2.94 -3.79
C PRO A 202 -12.43 4.34 -3.17
N GLN A 203 -11.57 4.50 -2.14
CA GLN A 203 -11.37 5.77 -1.45
C GLN A 203 -10.81 6.83 -2.42
N MET A 204 -9.77 6.50 -3.18
CA MET A 204 -9.23 7.41 -4.20
C MET A 204 -10.17 7.56 -5.41
N ALA A 205 -10.98 6.55 -5.71
CA ALA A 205 -11.95 6.61 -6.80
C ALA A 205 -13.04 7.67 -6.52
N ILE A 206 -13.53 7.73 -5.28
CA ILE A 206 -14.49 8.76 -4.86
C ILE A 206 -13.84 10.15 -4.90
N THR A 207 -12.62 10.31 -4.39
CA THR A 207 -11.88 11.59 -4.49
C THR A 207 -11.71 12.05 -5.94
N THR A 208 -11.35 11.14 -6.83
CA THR A 208 -11.17 11.45 -8.27
C THR A 208 -12.50 11.69 -8.99
N ALA A 209 -13.58 11.01 -8.60
CA ALA A 209 -14.92 11.30 -9.11
C ALA A 209 -15.35 12.73 -8.76
N THR A 210 -15.12 13.17 -7.52
CA THR A 210 -15.36 14.55 -7.10
C THR A 210 -14.49 15.54 -7.87
N LEU A 211 -13.20 15.25 -8.04
CA LEU A 211 -12.32 16.06 -8.89
C LEU A 211 -12.88 16.24 -10.30
N VAL A 212 -13.30 15.14 -10.95
CA VAL A 212 -13.87 15.20 -12.30
C VAL A 212 -15.17 16.00 -12.31
N GLY A 213 -16.05 15.80 -11.33
CA GLY A 213 -17.28 16.58 -11.20
C GLY A 213 -17.02 18.08 -11.04
N LEU A 214 -16.01 18.46 -10.26
CA LEU A 214 -15.61 19.86 -10.07
C LEU A 214 -15.08 20.52 -11.35
N THR A 215 -14.68 19.75 -12.38
CA THR A 215 -14.29 20.33 -13.68
C THR A 215 -15.47 20.96 -14.45
N LEU A 216 -16.72 20.69 -14.03
CA LEU A 216 -17.90 21.42 -14.51
C LEU A 216 -17.92 22.87 -14.03
N LEU A 217 -17.12 23.24 -13.04
CA LEU A 217 -17.05 24.61 -12.54
C LEU A 217 -15.88 25.33 -13.21
N SER A 218 -16.17 26.46 -13.87
CA SER A 218 -15.13 27.40 -14.27
C SER A 218 -14.97 28.46 -13.19
N PHE A 219 -13.76 28.61 -12.66
CA PHE A 219 -13.44 29.57 -11.60
C PHE A 219 -12.89 30.89 -12.18
N ALA A 220 -13.69 31.64 -12.96
CA ALA A 220 -13.28 32.97 -13.47
C ALA A 220 -14.47 33.87 -13.85
N PRO A 221 -14.57 35.13 -13.35
CA PRO A 221 -14.27 35.61 -11.99
C PRO A 221 -15.31 35.15 -10.93
N LEU A 222 -16.42 34.55 -11.37
CA LEU A 222 -17.42 33.89 -10.53
C LEU A 222 -17.54 32.42 -10.99
N PRO A 223 -17.88 31.48 -10.09
CA PRO A 223 -18.12 30.10 -10.48
C PRO A 223 -19.27 30.01 -11.48
N ARG A 224 -18.99 29.47 -12.67
CA ARG A 224 -19.98 29.23 -13.72
C ARG A 224 -19.95 27.77 -14.15
N LEU A 225 -21.12 27.25 -14.53
CA LEU A 225 -21.23 25.90 -15.08
C LEU A 225 -20.68 25.86 -16.50
N LYS A 226 -19.72 24.98 -16.72
CA LYS A 226 -19.07 24.70 -17.99
C LYS A 226 -19.71 23.47 -18.62
N LEU A 227 -20.74 23.71 -19.44
CA LEU A 227 -21.56 22.67 -20.06
C LEU A 227 -21.12 22.35 -21.50
N ASP A 228 -19.83 22.48 -21.81
CA ASP A 228 -19.34 22.08 -23.12
C ASP A 228 -19.39 20.55 -23.30
N ARG A 229 -19.66 20.09 -24.52
CA ARG A 229 -19.87 18.67 -24.83
C ARG A 229 -18.74 17.78 -24.32
N LEU A 230 -17.49 18.24 -24.43
CA LEU A 230 -16.33 17.45 -24.06
C LEU A 230 -16.21 17.30 -22.54
N THR A 231 -16.42 18.38 -21.78
CA THR A 231 -16.47 18.33 -20.31
C THR A 231 -17.62 17.45 -19.83
N LEU A 232 -18.81 17.57 -20.43
CA LEU A 232 -19.95 16.70 -20.12
C LEU A 232 -19.66 15.23 -20.41
N LEU A 233 -19.04 14.90 -21.55
CA LEU A 233 -18.66 13.53 -21.88
C LEU A 233 -17.59 12.96 -20.92
N LEU A 234 -16.61 13.77 -20.51
CA LEU A 234 -15.62 13.38 -19.50
C LEU A 234 -16.28 13.05 -18.16
N VAL A 235 -17.20 13.89 -17.71
CA VAL A 235 -17.93 13.68 -16.44
C VAL A 235 -18.87 12.48 -16.54
N ALA A 236 -19.68 12.39 -17.60
CA ALA A 236 -20.64 11.30 -17.77
C ALA A 236 -19.94 9.94 -17.90
N SER A 237 -18.86 9.85 -18.68
CA SER A 237 -18.07 8.61 -18.80
C SER A 237 -17.39 8.22 -17.49
N SER A 238 -16.87 9.19 -16.73
CA SER A 238 -16.27 8.92 -15.42
C SER A 238 -17.31 8.52 -14.37
N ALA A 239 -18.50 9.12 -14.40
CA ALA A 239 -19.62 8.75 -13.55
C ALA A 239 -20.07 7.32 -13.86
N LEU A 240 -20.25 6.98 -15.14
CA LEU A 240 -20.58 5.62 -15.57
C LEU A 240 -19.50 4.62 -15.14
N ALA A 241 -18.21 4.94 -15.37
CA ALA A 241 -17.10 4.11 -14.93
C ALA A 241 -17.08 3.90 -13.42
N THR A 242 -17.43 4.93 -12.64
CA THR A 242 -17.53 4.84 -11.18
C THR A 242 -18.66 3.89 -10.76
N ILE A 243 -19.85 4.03 -11.36
CA ILE A 243 -21.00 3.18 -11.08
C ILE A 243 -20.69 1.73 -11.46
N CYS A 244 -20.17 1.49 -12.66
CA CYS A 244 -19.83 0.15 -13.13
C CYS A 244 -18.75 -0.51 -12.26
N GLY A 245 -17.73 0.24 -11.83
CA GLY A 245 -16.63 -0.33 -11.06
C GLY A 245 -16.96 -0.55 -9.58
N ILE A 246 -17.86 0.23 -8.98
CA ILE A 246 -18.28 0.03 -7.58
C ILE A 246 -19.41 -1.00 -7.44
N ALA A 247 -20.20 -1.23 -8.50
CA ALA A 247 -21.34 -2.14 -8.45
C ALA A 247 -21.02 -3.56 -7.94
N PRO A 248 -19.93 -4.24 -8.39
CA PRO A 248 -19.60 -5.57 -7.86
C PRO A 248 -19.41 -5.58 -6.35
N PHE A 249 -18.76 -4.54 -5.80
CA PHE A 249 -18.53 -4.40 -4.37
C PHE A 249 -19.84 -4.17 -3.61
N LEU A 250 -20.71 -3.26 -4.08
CA LEU A 250 -21.99 -2.99 -3.41
C LEU A 250 -22.91 -4.22 -3.38
N LEU A 251 -22.82 -5.08 -4.40
CA LEU A 251 -23.59 -6.32 -4.48
C LEU A 251 -23.04 -7.44 -3.56
N SER A 252 -21.75 -7.41 -3.19
CA SER A 252 -21.11 -8.43 -2.33
C SER A 252 -20.89 -7.99 -0.88
N SER A 253 -20.79 -6.69 -0.60
CA SER A 253 -20.32 -6.15 0.69
C SER A 253 -21.32 -6.27 1.86
N GLY A 254 -22.55 -6.70 1.59
CA GLY A 254 -23.60 -6.82 2.60
C GLY A 254 -23.31 -7.88 3.68
N SER A 255 -22.55 -8.93 3.37
CA SER A 255 -22.43 -10.12 4.22
C SER A 255 -21.73 -9.90 5.56
N TYR A 256 -20.91 -8.85 5.70
CA TYR A 256 -20.13 -8.57 6.92
C TYR A 256 -20.44 -7.20 7.55
N SER A 257 -21.42 -6.49 6.98
CA SER A 257 -21.94 -5.23 7.53
C SER A 257 -22.66 -5.47 8.87
N PRO A 258 -22.80 -4.44 9.73
CA PRO A 258 -22.29 -3.07 9.59
C PRO A 258 -20.85 -2.88 10.11
N SER A 259 -20.26 -1.73 9.83
CA SER A 259 -19.01 -1.29 10.47
C SER A 259 -19.26 -0.78 11.90
N PHE A 260 -18.22 -0.71 12.72
CA PHE A 260 -18.28 -0.08 14.05
C PHE A 260 -18.59 1.42 13.97
N THR A 261 -19.35 1.91 14.95
CA THR A 261 -19.46 3.34 15.24
C THR A 261 -18.23 3.82 16.03
N LEU A 262 -17.98 5.12 16.05
CA LEU A 262 -16.91 5.70 16.86
C LEU A 262 -17.04 5.34 18.35
N ALA A 263 -18.25 5.45 18.92
CA ALA A 263 -18.49 5.16 20.33
C ALA A 263 -18.19 3.70 20.69
N GLU A 264 -18.54 2.76 19.81
CA GLU A 264 -18.19 1.34 19.99
C GLU A 264 -16.70 1.10 19.82
N ALA A 265 -16.07 1.72 18.80
CA ALA A 265 -14.65 1.52 18.52
C ALA A 265 -13.73 2.00 19.65
N MET A 266 -14.11 3.06 20.36
CA MET A 266 -13.36 3.53 21.54
C MET A 266 -13.32 2.50 22.69
N GLN A 267 -14.26 1.55 22.70
CA GLN A 267 -14.32 0.50 23.74
C GLN A 267 -13.61 -0.79 23.32
N ILE A 268 -13.10 -0.88 22.09
CA ILE A 268 -12.44 -2.08 21.57
C ILE A 268 -10.93 -1.97 21.82
N PRO A 269 -10.32 -2.89 22.59
CA PRO A 269 -8.88 -2.85 22.90
C PRO A 269 -7.99 -2.76 21.65
N THR A 270 -8.41 -3.40 20.56
CA THR A 270 -7.68 -3.40 19.28
C THR A 270 -7.50 -2.02 18.67
N PHE A 271 -8.36 -1.05 18.98
CA PHE A 271 -8.21 0.33 18.52
C PHE A 271 -7.47 1.22 19.51
N GLY A 272 -7.14 0.71 20.70
CA GLY A 272 -6.32 1.41 21.70
C GLY A 272 -4.81 1.36 21.40
N PRO A 273 -3.98 1.99 22.25
CA PRO A 273 -2.55 2.19 21.99
C PRO A 273 -1.72 0.92 21.80
N SER A 274 -2.03 -0.14 22.54
CA SER A 274 -1.38 -1.46 22.45
C SER A 274 -2.03 -2.38 21.42
N GLY A 275 -3.12 -1.94 20.77
CA GLY A 275 -3.86 -2.71 19.79
C GLY A 275 -3.15 -2.80 18.44
N ARG A 276 -3.30 -3.95 17.75
CA ARG A 276 -2.89 -4.09 16.33
C ARG A 276 -3.47 -2.98 15.45
N GLY A 277 -4.70 -2.59 15.78
CA GLY A 277 -5.48 -1.61 15.08
C GLY A 277 -5.37 -0.21 15.67
N ALA A 278 -4.34 0.15 16.44
CA ALA A 278 -4.28 1.42 17.17
C ALA A 278 -4.73 2.63 16.33
N ILE A 279 -5.79 3.29 16.80
CA ILE A 279 -6.39 4.50 16.23
C ILE A 279 -6.44 5.58 17.30
N PHE A 280 -6.80 5.21 18.53
CA PHE A 280 -6.99 6.13 19.64
C PHE A 280 -5.75 6.14 20.53
N PRO A 281 -5.11 7.30 20.76
CA PRO A 281 -4.04 7.43 21.74
C PRO A 281 -4.58 7.32 23.17
N ALA A 282 -3.71 7.00 24.14
CA ALA A 282 -4.10 6.72 25.53
C ALA A 282 -4.87 7.87 26.19
N GLU A 283 -4.45 9.11 25.93
CA GLU A 283 -5.01 10.32 26.54
C GLU A 283 -6.09 11.00 25.68
N MET A 284 -6.51 10.38 24.57
CA MET A 284 -7.41 10.98 23.57
C MET A 284 -6.96 12.35 23.03
N ASP A 285 -5.69 12.73 23.24
CA ASP A 285 -5.07 13.91 22.62
C ASP A 285 -4.85 13.65 21.13
N TYR A 286 -5.87 13.99 20.36
CA TYR A 286 -5.93 13.67 18.95
C TYR A 286 -5.45 14.86 18.11
N ASN A 287 -4.31 14.67 17.44
CA ASN A 287 -3.79 15.62 16.48
C ASN A 287 -4.37 15.36 15.08
N LEU A 288 -5.36 16.19 14.70
CA LEU A 288 -6.01 16.13 13.38
C LEU A 288 -5.04 16.41 12.23
N LEU A 289 -4.01 17.20 12.46
CA LEU A 289 -3.04 17.58 11.43
C LEU A 289 -2.03 16.47 11.18
N CYS A 290 -1.61 15.78 12.24
CA CYS A 290 -0.43 14.94 12.26
C CYS A 290 -0.59 13.73 13.18
N GLY A 291 -0.48 12.52 12.62
CA GLY A 291 -0.65 11.28 13.37
C GLY A 291 -0.98 10.10 12.46
N SER A 292 -1.40 8.98 13.06
CA SER A 292 -1.75 7.78 12.29
C SER A 292 -3.26 7.69 12.04
N ARG A 293 -3.66 7.15 10.88
CA ARG A 293 -5.03 6.73 10.51
C ARG A 293 -6.11 7.80 10.41
N LEU A 294 -6.29 8.64 11.42
CA LEU A 294 -7.30 9.70 11.42
C LEU A 294 -6.74 11.03 10.88
N SER A 295 -5.42 11.24 10.97
CA SER A 295 -4.80 12.55 10.74
C SER A 295 -4.65 12.90 9.26
N PHE A 296 -4.55 14.19 8.96
CA PHE A 296 -4.45 14.70 7.60
C PHE A 296 -3.13 14.29 6.92
N ILE A 297 -2.01 14.42 7.63
CA ILE A 297 -0.68 13.94 7.23
C ILE A 297 -0.30 12.71 8.07
N VAL A 298 0.32 11.72 7.41
CA VAL A 298 0.78 10.47 8.02
C VAL A 298 2.28 10.56 8.35
N ASP A 299 2.70 10.03 9.50
CA ASP A 299 4.10 9.90 9.93
C ASP A 299 4.93 11.20 9.97
N CYS A 300 4.76 11.94 11.06
CA CYS A 300 5.50 13.19 11.33
C CYS A 300 6.79 12.98 12.14
N GLU A 301 7.59 11.97 11.79
CA GLU A 301 8.94 11.86 12.34
C GLU A 301 9.71 13.15 11.99
N GLY A 302 10.19 13.89 12.99
CA GLY A 302 10.96 15.13 12.81
C GLY A 302 10.32 16.44 13.29
N GLY A 303 9.17 16.39 13.97
CA GLY A 303 8.57 17.55 14.66
C GLY A 303 7.10 17.73 14.34
N ALA A 304 6.25 17.78 15.36
CA ALA A 304 4.79 17.62 15.26
C ALA A 304 4.05 18.68 14.42
N ILE A 305 4.67 19.84 14.15
CA ILE A 305 3.99 20.98 13.51
C ILE A 305 4.69 21.44 12.22
N LEU A 306 6.01 21.65 12.26
CA LEU A 306 6.72 22.32 11.16
C LEU A 306 6.67 21.50 9.86
N ARG A 307 7.03 20.22 9.92
CA ARG A 307 7.09 19.37 8.72
C ARG A 307 5.70 19.19 8.07
N PRO A 308 4.64 18.77 8.80
CA PRO A 308 3.30 18.69 8.23
C PRO A 308 2.80 20.02 7.66
N SER A 309 3.09 21.14 8.32
CA SER A 309 2.71 22.47 7.84
C SER A 309 3.39 22.82 6.50
N LEU A 310 4.68 22.48 6.35
CA LEU A 310 5.41 22.68 5.10
C LEU A 310 4.90 21.76 3.98
N GLU A 311 4.54 20.52 4.29
CA GLU A 311 3.96 19.59 3.32
C GLU A 311 2.60 20.07 2.82
N ILE A 312 1.72 20.51 3.72
CA ILE A 312 0.43 21.13 3.39
C ILE A 312 0.65 22.40 2.56
N LEU A 313 1.56 23.28 2.99
CA LEU A 313 1.87 24.52 2.28
C LEU A 313 2.42 24.23 0.87
N ALA A 314 3.26 23.23 0.72
CA ALA A 314 3.81 22.84 -0.58
C ALA A 314 2.70 22.27 -1.49
N ALA A 315 1.88 21.34 -1.00
CA ALA A 315 0.81 20.73 -1.77
C ALA A 315 -0.27 21.74 -2.18
N PHE A 316 -0.82 22.50 -1.21
CA PHE A 316 -1.85 23.50 -1.49
C PHE A 316 -1.28 24.74 -2.18
N GLY A 317 -0.17 25.29 -1.69
CA GLY A 317 0.45 26.48 -2.27
C GLY A 317 0.88 26.28 -3.73
N GLY A 318 1.52 25.14 -4.04
CA GLY A 318 1.85 24.78 -5.42
C GLY A 318 0.60 24.64 -6.29
N SER A 319 -0.43 23.97 -5.79
CA SER A 319 -1.72 23.81 -6.49
C SER A 319 -2.44 25.14 -6.73
N MET A 320 -2.41 26.05 -5.75
CA MET A 320 -3.00 27.40 -5.86
C MET A 320 -2.27 28.24 -6.89
N ILE A 321 -0.93 28.24 -6.91
CA ILE A 321 -0.13 28.98 -7.90
C ILE A 321 -0.43 28.48 -9.32
N LEU A 322 -0.46 27.16 -9.53
CA LEU A 322 -0.78 26.58 -10.84
C LEU A 322 -2.20 26.94 -11.30
N SER A 323 -3.16 26.93 -10.38
CA SER A 323 -4.56 27.27 -10.68
C SER A 323 -4.71 28.75 -10.99
N TYR A 324 -4.09 29.62 -10.19
CA TYR A 324 -4.11 31.07 -10.39
C TYR A 324 -3.57 31.47 -11.77
N ARG A 325 -2.51 30.81 -12.25
CA ARG A 325 -1.94 31.06 -13.59
C ARG A 325 -2.90 30.70 -14.73
N THR A 326 -3.84 29.77 -14.53
CA THR A 326 -4.87 29.49 -15.54
C THR A 326 -5.86 30.64 -15.72
N LEU A 327 -6.02 31.48 -14.69
CA LEU A 327 -6.92 32.64 -14.70
C LEU A 327 -6.26 33.88 -15.30
N ARG A 328 -4.92 33.91 -15.31
CA ARG A 328 -4.10 34.99 -15.86
C ARG A 328 -3.14 34.42 -16.89
N PRO A 329 -3.64 33.98 -18.07
CA PRO A 329 -2.80 33.46 -19.11
C PRO A 329 -1.75 34.51 -19.48
N SER A 330 -0.48 34.18 -19.26
CA SER A 330 0.65 34.96 -19.74
C SER A 330 0.90 34.65 -21.21
N GLY A 331 1.51 35.58 -21.95
CA GLY A 331 2.07 35.28 -23.29
C GLY A 331 3.22 34.25 -23.24
N GLU A 332 3.76 33.97 -22.05
CA GLU A 332 4.77 32.95 -21.83
C GLU A 332 4.17 31.57 -21.56
N ARG A 333 4.85 30.52 -22.05
CA ARG A 333 4.50 29.12 -21.78
C ARG A 333 4.91 28.72 -20.35
N LEU A 334 4.06 29.04 -19.38
CA LEU A 334 4.21 28.71 -17.96
C LEU A 334 3.47 27.43 -17.58
N LEU A 335 3.97 26.75 -16.55
CA LEU A 335 3.22 25.72 -15.84
C LEU A 335 1.90 26.29 -15.31
N SER A 336 0.77 25.68 -15.72
CA SER A 336 -0.57 26.07 -15.28
C SER A 336 -1.54 24.88 -15.35
N SER A 337 -2.35 24.70 -14.31
CA SER A 337 -3.40 23.69 -14.24
C SER A 337 -4.29 23.89 -13.02
N GLN A 338 -5.59 23.67 -13.16
CA GLN A 338 -6.54 23.65 -12.03
C GLN A 338 -6.63 22.27 -11.36
N LEU A 339 -6.24 21.20 -12.06
CA LEU A 339 -6.48 19.82 -11.63
C LEU A 339 -5.86 19.49 -10.25
N PRO A 340 -4.62 19.89 -9.92
CA PRO A 340 -4.05 19.62 -8.60
C PRO A 340 -4.83 20.28 -7.46
N LEU A 341 -5.34 21.50 -7.66
CA LEU A 341 -6.14 22.19 -6.64
C LEU A 341 -7.50 21.51 -6.46
N LEU A 342 -8.15 21.10 -7.55
CA LEU A 342 -9.41 20.35 -7.46
C LEU A 342 -9.20 19.00 -6.74
N LEU A 343 -8.04 18.36 -6.93
CA LEU A 343 -7.68 17.15 -6.18
C LEU A 343 -7.49 17.43 -4.69
N ALA A 344 -6.77 18.51 -4.35
CA ALA A 344 -6.55 18.93 -2.97
C ALA A 344 -7.87 19.23 -2.25
N LEU A 345 -8.77 19.99 -2.91
CA LEU A 345 -10.10 20.30 -2.38
C LEU A 345 -10.98 19.06 -2.24
N ALA A 346 -11.01 18.18 -3.25
CA ALA A 346 -11.75 16.92 -3.16
C ALA A 346 -11.25 16.04 -2.01
N SER A 347 -9.93 15.94 -1.83
CA SER A 347 -9.30 15.19 -0.74
C SER A 347 -9.68 15.75 0.62
N LEU A 348 -9.68 17.09 0.76
CA LEU A 348 -10.08 17.78 1.99
C LEU A 348 -11.56 17.55 2.33
N VAL A 349 -12.46 17.64 1.34
CA VAL A 349 -13.89 17.37 1.53
C VAL A 349 -14.10 15.95 2.04
N TRP A 350 -13.50 14.96 1.39
CA TRP A 350 -13.68 13.56 1.79
C TRP A 350 -12.99 13.20 3.10
N PHE A 351 -11.88 13.86 3.44
CA PHE A 351 -11.27 13.75 4.76
C PHE A 351 -12.25 14.11 5.87
N PHE A 352 -12.92 15.27 5.77
CA PHE A 352 -13.89 15.69 6.77
C PHE A 352 -15.15 14.81 6.78
N ILE A 353 -15.69 14.46 5.61
CA ILE A 353 -16.85 13.59 5.53
C ILE A 353 -16.54 12.23 6.17
N ALA A 354 -15.40 11.62 5.85
CA ALA A 354 -14.97 10.35 6.44
C ALA A 354 -14.74 10.44 7.95
N GLY A 355 -14.25 11.58 8.44
CA GLY A 355 -14.12 11.83 9.88
C GLY A 355 -15.47 11.86 10.60
N ILE A 356 -16.50 12.45 9.97
CA ILE A 356 -17.86 12.52 10.53
C ILE A 356 -18.53 11.14 10.55
N VAL A 357 -18.36 10.34 9.50
CA VAL A 357 -19.07 9.04 9.34
C VAL A 357 -18.22 7.82 9.67
N LEU A 358 -17.10 7.99 10.37
CA LEU A 358 -16.18 6.93 10.77
C LEU A 358 -16.93 5.76 11.44
N PHE A 359 -16.83 4.49 11.01
CA PHE A 359 -15.97 3.87 9.97
C PHE A 359 -16.68 3.54 8.65
N ARG A 360 -17.84 4.15 8.35
CA ARG A 360 -18.62 3.84 7.13
C ARG A 360 -17.87 4.12 5.83
N LEU A 361 -17.07 5.20 5.83
CA LEU A 361 -16.17 5.55 4.71
C LEU A 361 -14.72 5.18 5.01
N HIS A 362 -14.50 4.20 5.89
CA HIS A 362 -13.16 3.82 6.33
C HIS A 362 -12.42 5.01 6.98
N LEU A 363 -11.09 5.04 6.93
CA LEU A 363 -10.26 6.03 7.63
C LEU A 363 -10.07 7.34 6.84
N PRO A 364 -10.14 8.52 7.49
CA PRO A 364 -10.00 9.84 6.84
C PRO A 364 -8.69 10.01 6.07
N ASN A 365 -7.58 9.56 6.64
CA ASN A 365 -6.26 9.72 6.01
C ASN A 365 -6.12 9.00 4.66
N ARG A 366 -7.00 8.04 4.35
CA ARG A 366 -7.01 7.36 3.06
C ARG A 366 -7.46 8.27 1.92
N TYR A 367 -8.18 9.34 2.23
CA TYR A 367 -8.61 10.35 1.27
C TYR A 367 -7.55 11.43 1.04
N THR A 368 -6.62 11.62 1.97
CA THR A 368 -5.50 12.57 1.86
C THR A 368 -4.20 11.95 1.36
N ALA A 369 -4.19 10.64 1.07
CA ALA A 369 -3.01 9.92 0.59
C ALA A 369 -2.36 10.54 -0.67
N ALA A 370 -3.13 11.24 -1.51
CA ALA A 370 -2.60 11.94 -2.67
C ALA A 370 -1.86 13.24 -2.36
N MET A 371 -1.95 13.78 -1.14
CA MET A 371 -1.31 15.06 -0.77
C MET A 371 0.21 15.01 -0.89
N GLU A 372 0.83 13.89 -0.48
CA GLU A 372 2.27 13.70 -0.63
C GLU A 372 2.68 13.71 -2.10
N LEU A 373 1.93 13.02 -2.97
CA LEU A 373 2.17 13.03 -4.41
C LEU A 373 1.99 14.43 -5.03
N LEU A 374 1.03 15.22 -4.53
CA LEU A 374 0.77 16.59 -4.98
C LEU A 374 2.02 17.48 -4.84
N ILE A 375 2.81 17.33 -3.78
CA ILE A 375 4.04 18.11 -3.57
C ILE A 375 4.98 17.95 -4.78
N TYR A 376 5.17 16.71 -5.23
CA TYR A 376 6.07 16.40 -6.34
C TYR A 376 5.54 16.84 -7.70
N ILE A 377 4.21 16.87 -7.91
CA ILE A 377 3.63 17.28 -9.19
C ILE A 377 3.21 18.76 -9.24
N THR A 378 3.39 19.52 -8.15
CA THR A 378 3.06 20.95 -8.08
C THR A 378 4.23 21.82 -7.61
N ALA A 379 4.64 21.74 -6.35
CA ALA A 379 5.68 22.57 -5.76
C ALA A 379 7.04 22.34 -6.42
N LEU A 380 7.43 21.08 -6.62
CA LEU A 380 8.70 20.73 -7.26
C LEU A 380 8.82 21.28 -8.71
N PRO A 381 7.86 21.06 -9.63
CA PRO A 381 7.98 21.60 -10.99
C PRO A 381 7.96 23.13 -11.02
N LEU A 382 7.24 23.80 -10.11
CA LEU A 382 7.28 25.26 -9.97
C LEU A 382 8.67 25.74 -9.52
N LEU A 383 9.26 25.08 -8.52
CA LEU A 383 10.61 25.38 -8.05
C LEU A 383 11.65 25.18 -9.17
N LEU A 384 11.54 24.10 -9.93
CA LEU A 384 12.42 23.81 -11.07
C LEU A 384 12.25 24.83 -12.20
N GLU A 385 11.02 25.22 -12.53
CA GLU A 385 10.76 26.28 -13.51
C GLU A 385 11.37 27.62 -13.08
N TRP A 386 11.26 27.96 -11.79
CA TRP A 386 11.88 29.16 -11.22
C TRP A 386 13.41 29.10 -11.26
N LEU A 387 14.01 27.98 -10.84
CA LEU A 387 15.46 27.72 -10.90
C LEU A 387 15.98 27.89 -12.33
N PHE A 388 15.34 27.29 -13.32
CA PHE A 388 15.77 27.38 -14.72
C PHE A 388 15.58 28.77 -15.34
N ARG A 389 14.81 29.66 -14.70
CA ARG A 389 14.69 31.07 -15.11
C ARG A 389 15.75 31.98 -14.49
N MET A 390 16.53 31.50 -13.53
CA MET A 390 17.59 32.31 -12.92
C MET A 390 18.71 32.59 -13.93
N PRO A 391 19.31 33.80 -13.91
CA PRO A 391 20.35 34.20 -14.87
C PRO A 391 21.53 33.24 -14.85
N PHE A 392 21.87 32.64 -13.70
CA PHE A 392 22.91 31.62 -13.59
C PHE A 392 22.75 30.45 -14.59
N PHE A 393 21.50 30.02 -14.83
CA PHE A 393 21.15 28.95 -15.76
C PHE A 393 20.91 29.43 -17.19
N GLN A 394 20.88 30.76 -17.43
CA GLN A 394 20.65 31.38 -18.73
C GLN A 394 21.93 31.91 -19.40
N ILE A 395 23.08 31.94 -18.71
CA ILE A 395 24.31 32.53 -19.26
C ILE A 395 24.90 31.65 -20.39
N GLU A 396 25.20 32.31 -21.50
CA GLU A 396 25.60 31.73 -22.77
C GLU A 396 26.99 31.03 -22.74
N LYS A 397 27.11 29.97 -23.56
CA LYS A 397 28.18 28.96 -23.60
C LYS A 397 29.55 29.46 -24.12
N GLN A 398 30.15 30.53 -23.59
CA GLN A 398 31.37 31.09 -24.20
C GLN A 398 32.73 30.50 -23.72
N SER A 399 32.81 29.66 -22.68
CA SER A 399 34.10 29.07 -22.22
C SER A 399 34.11 27.54 -22.18
N LYS A 400 35.16 26.92 -22.75
CA LYS A 400 35.39 25.45 -22.77
C LYS A 400 35.41 24.84 -21.36
N SER A 401 36.01 25.53 -20.39
CA SER A 401 36.07 25.06 -18.98
C SER A 401 34.66 24.97 -18.36
N ARG A 402 33.81 25.96 -18.62
CA ARG A 402 32.43 26.00 -18.14
C ARG A 402 31.54 24.94 -18.81
N GLN A 403 31.81 24.60 -20.06
CA GLN A 403 31.13 23.51 -20.76
C GLN A 403 31.45 22.14 -20.13
N THR A 404 32.71 21.89 -19.76
CA THR A 404 33.11 20.68 -19.05
C THR A 404 32.39 20.56 -17.71
N ILE A 405 32.35 21.65 -16.91
CA ILE A 405 31.65 21.69 -15.63
C ILE A 405 30.16 21.39 -15.80
N LEU A 406 29.48 22.05 -16.74
CA LEU A 406 28.05 21.84 -16.98
C LEU A 406 27.74 20.40 -17.41
N SER A 407 28.59 19.80 -18.25
CA SER A 407 28.45 18.41 -18.67
C SER A 407 28.67 17.43 -17.51
N GLY A 408 29.65 17.71 -16.64
CA GLY A 408 29.91 16.94 -15.43
C GLY A 408 28.75 17.02 -14.44
N SER A 409 28.19 18.21 -14.21
CA SER A 409 27.02 18.40 -13.35
C SER A 409 25.76 17.72 -13.90
N ALA A 410 25.53 17.78 -15.22
CA ALA A 410 24.42 17.07 -15.85
C ALA A 410 24.59 15.55 -15.76
N MET A 411 25.80 15.02 -15.92
CA MET A 411 26.12 13.62 -15.68
C MET A 411 25.84 13.22 -14.23
N ALA A 412 26.36 13.99 -13.27
CA ALA A 412 26.15 13.75 -11.85
C ALA A 412 24.65 13.73 -11.51
N LEU A 413 23.86 14.66 -12.06
CA LEU A 413 22.42 14.68 -11.88
C LEU A 413 21.73 13.44 -12.45
N LEU A 414 22.10 13.00 -13.66
CA LEU A 414 21.59 11.76 -14.24
C LEU A 414 21.93 10.53 -13.38
N VAL A 415 23.15 10.47 -12.86
CA VAL A 415 23.59 9.41 -11.95
C VAL A 415 22.78 9.45 -10.65
N VAL A 416 22.60 10.62 -10.03
CA VAL A 416 21.79 10.78 -8.82
C VAL A 416 20.35 10.35 -9.06
N CYS A 417 19.73 10.74 -10.18
CA CYS A 417 18.39 10.29 -10.55
C CYS A 417 18.32 8.77 -10.74
N ALA A 418 19.31 8.16 -11.40
CA ALA A 418 19.37 6.72 -11.60
C ALA A 418 19.57 5.96 -10.29
N VAL A 419 20.46 6.42 -9.41
CA VAL A 419 20.69 5.86 -8.07
C VAL A 419 19.42 6.00 -7.21
N GLY A 420 18.78 7.17 -7.20
CA GLY A 420 17.53 7.39 -6.49
C GLY A 420 16.39 6.52 -6.98
N ALA A 421 16.29 6.29 -8.31
CA ALA A 421 15.33 5.37 -8.89
C ALA A 421 15.65 3.89 -8.57
N ALA A 422 16.93 3.54 -8.42
CA ALA A 422 17.37 2.20 -8.00
C ALA A 422 17.23 1.96 -6.49
N ASP A 423 17.11 3.00 -5.66
CA ASP A 423 16.88 2.86 -4.22
C ASP A 423 15.41 2.49 -3.90
N VAL A 424 15.05 1.25 -4.22
CA VAL A 424 13.73 0.68 -3.93
C VAL A 424 13.75 -0.08 -2.60
N ARG A 425 12.78 0.16 -1.72
CA ARG A 425 12.59 -0.63 -0.49
C ARG A 425 11.88 -1.94 -0.79
N VAL A 426 12.21 -2.98 -0.02
CA VAL A 426 11.51 -4.27 -0.03
C VAL A 426 11.23 -4.66 1.41
N GLY A 427 9.96 -4.89 1.73
CA GLY A 427 9.49 -5.28 3.07
C GLY A 427 8.78 -6.62 3.02
N LEU A 428 9.55 -7.71 2.94
CA LEU A 428 9.04 -9.09 2.99
C LEU A 428 9.38 -9.72 4.34
N LYS A 429 8.44 -10.50 4.88
CA LYS A 429 8.69 -11.35 6.04
C LYS A 429 8.90 -12.80 5.62
N LYS A 430 9.86 -13.45 6.28
CA LYS A 430 10.21 -14.85 6.04
C LYS A 430 9.46 -15.71 7.06
N PRO A 431 8.74 -16.76 6.63
CA PRO A 431 8.12 -17.69 7.57
C PRO A 431 9.15 -18.65 8.17
N ASN A 432 8.76 -19.36 9.23
CA ASN A 432 9.49 -20.54 9.65
C ASN A 432 9.19 -21.71 8.68
N GLN A 433 10.20 -22.14 7.92
CA GLN A 433 10.01 -23.11 6.84
C GLN A 433 9.62 -24.51 7.34
N GLU A 434 10.19 -24.94 8.46
CA GLU A 434 9.87 -26.24 9.07
C GLU A 434 8.41 -26.28 9.53
N PHE A 435 7.95 -25.21 10.16
CA PHE A 435 6.57 -25.09 10.62
C PHE A 435 5.58 -25.05 9.45
N ILE A 436 5.88 -24.27 8.40
CA ILE A 436 5.03 -24.24 7.19
C ILE A 436 4.98 -25.60 6.49
N ALA A 437 6.10 -26.34 6.44
CA ALA A 437 6.12 -27.69 5.89
C ALA A 437 5.26 -28.65 6.72
N ALA A 438 5.33 -28.57 8.05
CA ALA A 438 4.50 -29.37 8.95
C ALA A 438 3.00 -29.07 8.77
N LEU A 439 2.62 -27.80 8.67
CA LEU A 439 1.23 -27.42 8.43
C LEU A 439 0.73 -27.90 7.06
N ARG A 440 1.57 -27.84 6.02
CA ARG A 440 1.20 -28.33 4.67
C ARG A 440 0.95 -29.84 4.64
N ALA A 441 1.60 -30.60 5.53
CA ALA A 441 1.40 -32.04 5.64
C ALA A 441 0.07 -32.44 6.31
N LEU A 442 -0.62 -31.50 6.96
CA LEU A 442 -1.93 -31.75 7.56
C LEU A 442 -3.01 -31.98 6.48
N PRO A 443 -4.13 -32.64 6.80
CA PRO A 443 -5.28 -32.77 5.91
C PRO A 443 -5.84 -31.41 5.46
N ASP A 444 -6.50 -31.35 4.30
CA ASP A 444 -7.05 -30.10 3.75
C ASP A 444 -8.14 -29.48 4.65
N GLU A 445 -8.87 -30.33 5.36
CA GLU A 445 -9.91 -29.98 6.34
C GLU A 445 -9.36 -29.54 7.71
N ALA A 446 -8.03 -29.48 7.88
CA ALA A 446 -7.45 -29.10 9.15
C ALA A 446 -7.76 -27.64 9.50
N VAL A 447 -8.43 -27.46 10.64
CA VAL A 447 -8.66 -26.17 11.29
C VAL A 447 -7.63 -25.98 12.40
N ILE A 448 -6.78 -24.97 12.25
CA ILE A 448 -5.64 -24.69 13.12
C ILE A 448 -5.93 -23.48 13.99
N GLY A 449 -5.66 -23.57 15.30
CA GLY A 449 -5.85 -22.47 16.24
C GLY A 449 -4.66 -22.27 17.18
N GLY A 450 -4.40 -21.03 17.57
CA GLY A 450 -3.36 -20.69 18.54
C GLY A 450 -2.89 -19.24 18.42
N PHE A 451 -2.25 -18.75 19.48
CA PHE A 451 -1.67 -17.40 19.50
C PHE A 451 -0.25 -17.40 18.95
N VAL A 452 -0.11 -17.72 17.66
CA VAL A 452 1.19 -17.84 16.99
C VAL A 452 1.18 -16.97 15.74
N GLU A 453 2.10 -16.00 15.64
CA GLU A 453 2.18 -15.06 14.50
C GLU A 453 2.48 -15.77 13.18
N GLU A 454 3.17 -16.91 13.23
CA GLU A 454 3.47 -17.73 12.05
C GLU A 454 2.19 -18.27 11.35
N LEU A 455 1.04 -18.30 12.03
CA LEU A 455 -0.25 -18.62 11.42
C LEU A 455 -0.70 -17.57 10.38
N ASP A 456 -0.14 -16.36 10.40
CA ASP A 456 -0.40 -15.32 9.39
C ASP A 456 -0.04 -15.79 7.97
N PHE A 457 0.86 -16.78 7.84
CA PHE A 457 1.29 -17.36 6.58
C PHE A 457 0.48 -18.58 6.15
N SER A 458 -0.26 -19.22 7.07
CA SER A 458 -0.87 -20.53 6.82
C SER A 458 -1.83 -20.50 5.62
N PRO A 459 -2.88 -19.65 5.57
CA PRO A 459 -3.82 -19.68 4.45
C PRO A 459 -3.15 -19.48 3.09
N VAL A 460 -2.08 -18.67 3.04
CA VAL A 460 -1.38 -18.31 1.79
C VAL A 460 -0.40 -19.39 1.33
N LEU A 461 0.31 -20.06 2.25
CA LEU A 461 1.39 -20.99 1.92
C LEU A 461 1.02 -22.46 2.06
N THR A 462 -0.06 -22.78 2.78
CA THR A 462 -0.47 -24.15 3.10
C THR A 462 -1.90 -24.46 2.67
N ASN A 463 -2.71 -23.43 2.35
CA ASN A 463 -4.15 -23.57 2.11
C ASN A 463 -4.89 -24.26 3.29
N ARG A 464 -4.35 -24.17 4.51
CA ARG A 464 -5.00 -24.69 5.73
C ARG A 464 -5.75 -23.59 6.47
N SER A 465 -6.94 -23.94 6.94
CA SER A 465 -7.83 -23.05 7.68
C SER A 465 -7.19 -22.63 9.00
N THR A 466 -7.35 -21.37 9.36
CA THR A 466 -7.00 -20.86 10.69
C THR A 466 -8.21 -20.24 11.36
N LEU A 467 -8.39 -20.51 12.66
CA LEU A 467 -9.48 -19.90 13.43
C LEU A 467 -9.40 -18.37 13.38
N PHE A 468 -8.16 -17.87 13.51
CA PHE A 468 -7.76 -16.49 13.37
C PHE A 468 -6.24 -16.43 13.14
N SER A 469 -5.75 -15.26 12.77
CA SER A 469 -4.33 -14.93 12.78
C SER A 469 -4.17 -13.46 13.17
N ARG A 470 -3.00 -13.03 13.65
CA ARG A 470 -2.82 -11.63 14.05
C ARG A 470 -3.01 -10.75 12.83
N GLU A 471 -2.38 -11.09 11.70
CA GLU A 471 -2.36 -10.25 10.50
C GLU A 471 -3.75 -10.07 9.88
N LEU A 472 -4.54 -11.14 9.80
CA LEU A 472 -5.83 -11.11 9.11
C LEU A 472 -6.98 -10.60 9.99
N SER A 473 -6.76 -10.37 11.29
CA SER A 473 -7.79 -9.94 12.25
C SER A 473 -7.97 -8.41 12.29
N ILE A 474 -8.52 -7.84 11.22
CA ILE A 474 -8.78 -6.40 11.08
C ILE A 474 -10.18 -6.02 11.55
N ALA A 475 -10.27 -5.05 12.46
CA ALA A 475 -11.47 -4.75 13.24
C ALA A 475 -12.49 -3.79 12.61
N TYR A 476 -12.52 -3.59 11.28
CA TYR A 476 -13.40 -2.56 10.68
C TYR A 476 -14.88 -2.97 10.56
N GLN A 477 -15.17 -4.25 10.27
CA GLN A 477 -16.52 -4.75 10.02
C GLN A 477 -16.96 -5.69 11.16
N LYS A 478 -18.12 -5.42 11.77
CA LYS A 478 -18.60 -6.16 12.95
C LYS A 478 -18.84 -7.62 12.63
N GLY A 479 -19.46 -7.89 11.48
CA GLY A 479 -19.81 -9.24 11.06
C GLY A 479 -18.58 -10.13 10.85
N TYR A 480 -17.39 -9.54 10.68
CA TYR A 480 -16.13 -10.28 10.60
C TYR A 480 -15.39 -10.30 11.94
N PHE A 481 -15.24 -9.14 12.57
CA PHE A 481 -14.34 -9.01 13.71
C PHE A 481 -14.90 -9.64 15.00
N LEU A 482 -16.20 -9.54 15.27
CA LEU A 482 -16.78 -10.10 16.49
C LEU A 482 -16.68 -11.64 16.54
N PRO A 483 -16.98 -12.39 15.45
CA PRO A 483 -16.72 -13.83 15.43
C PRO A 483 -15.25 -14.21 15.61
N ILE A 484 -14.32 -13.43 15.03
CA ILE A 484 -12.88 -13.64 15.23
C ILE A 484 -12.50 -13.41 16.69
N LEU A 485 -13.00 -12.35 17.32
CA LEU A 485 -12.75 -12.07 18.73
C LEU A 485 -13.31 -13.18 19.62
N ALA A 486 -14.52 -13.68 19.34
CA ALA A 486 -15.09 -14.82 20.08
C ALA A 486 -14.24 -16.10 19.94
N ARG A 487 -13.65 -16.35 18.76
CA ARG A 487 -12.69 -17.46 18.57
C ARG A 487 -11.40 -17.23 19.37
N MET A 488 -10.90 -15.99 19.42
CA MET A 488 -9.75 -15.64 20.24
C MET A 488 -10.03 -15.80 21.73
N GLU A 489 -11.20 -15.40 22.20
CA GLU A 489 -11.63 -15.62 23.59
C GLU A 489 -11.73 -17.11 23.92
N ALA A 490 -12.32 -17.92 23.03
CA ALA A 490 -12.40 -19.36 23.22
C ALA A 490 -11.01 -20.03 23.26
N VAL A 491 -10.05 -19.58 22.43
CA VAL A 491 -8.67 -20.08 22.49
C VAL A 491 -7.94 -19.58 23.74
N LYS A 492 -8.22 -18.36 24.21
CA LYS A 492 -7.73 -17.86 25.51
C LYS A 492 -8.24 -18.73 26.66
N ASP A 493 -9.52 -19.11 26.65
CA ASP A 493 -10.09 -20.02 27.65
C ASP A 493 -9.37 -21.38 27.64
N ILE A 494 -8.99 -21.90 26.46
CA ILE A 494 -8.20 -23.14 26.36
C ILE A 494 -6.81 -22.96 26.98
N VAL A 495 -6.14 -21.83 26.71
CA VAL A 495 -4.80 -21.53 27.24
C VAL A 495 -4.80 -21.39 28.77
N LEU A 496 -5.85 -20.78 29.31
CA LEU A 496 -6.00 -20.49 30.74
C LEU A 496 -6.81 -21.56 31.48
N ALA A 497 -7.19 -22.66 30.83
CA ALA A 497 -8.03 -23.70 31.41
C ALA A 497 -7.35 -24.36 32.62
N THR A 498 -8.07 -24.41 33.73
CA THR A 498 -7.70 -25.19 34.94
C THR A 498 -8.46 -26.51 35.01
N GLU A 499 -9.55 -26.64 34.24
CA GLU A 499 -10.40 -27.84 34.18
C GLU A 499 -10.42 -28.41 32.76
N HIS A 500 -10.33 -29.74 32.64
CA HIS A 500 -10.33 -30.43 31.34
C HIS A 500 -11.64 -30.22 30.57
N ALA A 501 -12.77 -30.14 31.27
CA ALA A 501 -14.08 -29.93 30.67
C ALA A 501 -14.17 -28.62 29.86
N VAL A 502 -13.57 -27.54 30.35
CA VAL A 502 -13.55 -26.23 29.65
C VAL A 502 -12.75 -26.33 28.35
N LEU A 503 -11.60 -27.01 28.40
CA LEU A 503 -10.77 -27.24 27.23
C LEU A 503 -11.52 -28.08 26.18
N VAL A 504 -12.19 -29.16 26.60
CA VAL A 504 -12.97 -30.04 25.71
C VAL A 504 -14.11 -29.28 25.05
N ASP A 505 -14.91 -28.55 25.83
CA ASP A 505 -16.04 -27.76 25.34
C ASP A 505 -15.59 -26.77 24.25
N ARG A 506 -14.53 -26.01 24.53
CA ARG A 506 -14.02 -25.00 23.60
C ARG A 506 -13.40 -25.61 22.34
N ILE A 507 -12.68 -26.72 22.43
CA ILE A 507 -12.12 -27.42 21.26
C ILE A 507 -13.25 -27.90 20.34
N ILE A 508 -14.29 -28.51 20.90
CA ILE A 508 -15.44 -29.01 20.13
C ILE A 508 -16.21 -27.85 19.50
N GLN A 509 -16.49 -26.79 20.27
CA GLN A 509 -17.17 -25.58 19.79
C GLN A 509 -16.45 -24.95 18.59
N LEU A 510 -15.12 -24.89 18.63
CA LEU A 510 -14.30 -24.31 17.57
C LEU A 510 -14.07 -25.24 16.38
N GLN A 511 -14.48 -26.51 16.47
CA GLN A 511 -14.13 -27.57 15.51
C GLN A 511 -12.62 -27.61 15.24
N MET A 512 -11.81 -27.32 16.27
CA MET A 512 -10.37 -27.20 16.13
C MET A 512 -9.74 -28.59 16.02
N THR A 513 -8.97 -28.84 14.97
CA THR A 513 -8.29 -30.13 14.73
C THR A 513 -6.86 -30.14 15.26
N HIS A 514 -6.20 -28.98 15.21
CA HIS A 514 -4.81 -28.81 15.64
C HIS A 514 -4.67 -27.50 16.41
N MET A 515 -4.03 -27.59 17.57
CA MET A 515 -3.60 -26.42 18.33
C MET A 515 -2.11 -26.19 18.11
N VAL A 516 -1.72 -24.93 18.00
CA VAL A 516 -0.30 -24.52 17.95
C VAL A 516 0.03 -23.65 19.14
N VAL A 517 1.14 -23.96 19.81
CA VAL A 517 1.56 -23.27 21.03
C VAL A 517 3.07 -23.06 20.99
N ARG A 518 3.53 -21.84 21.22
CA ARG A 518 4.96 -21.55 21.31
C ARG A 518 5.49 -22.04 22.66
N GLN A 519 6.67 -22.65 22.65
CA GLN A 519 7.27 -23.20 23.87
C GLN A 519 7.54 -22.14 24.95
N ALA A 520 7.95 -20.94 24.54
CA ALA A 520 8.16 -19.83 25.46
C ALA A 520 6.88 -19.44 26.22
N ASP A 521 5.74 -19.50 25.53
CA ASP A 521 4.45 -19.07 26.08
C ASP A 521 3.86 -20.14 27.02
N MET A 522 4.21 -21.42 26.80
CA MET A 522 3.85 -22.52 27.71
C MET A 522 4.54 -22.45 29.07
N ALA A 523 5.71 -21.81 29.15
CA ALA A 523 6.47 -21.72 30.39
C ALA A 523 5.84 -20.75 31.41
N THR A 524 4.99 -19.83 30.95
CA THR A 524 4.49 -18.72 31.78
C THR A 524 2.96 -18.57 31.79
N VAL A 525 2.20 -19.52 31.20
CA VAL A 525 0.72 -19.52 31.11
C VAL A 525 0.16 -18.13 30.76
N ARG A 526 0.64 -17.57 29.64
CA ARG A 526 0.30 -16.20 29.21
C ARG A 526 -0.09 -16.14 27.75
N ILE A 527 -0.92 -15.14 27.44
CA ILE A 527 -1.22 -14.74 26.08
C ILE A 527 -0.03 -13.92 25.55
N PRO A 528 0.51 -14.28 24.36
CA PRO A 528 1.71 -13.65 23.82
C PRO A 528 1.47 -12.16 23.54
N GLU A 529 2.52 -11.35 23.69
CA GLU A 529 2.47 -9.88 23.55
C GLU A 529 1.76 -9.43 22.27
N GLY A 530 2.05 -10.09 21.14
CA GLY A 530 1.41 -9.85 19.85
C GLY A 530 -0.12 -10.08 19.81
N PHE A 531 -0.74 -10.66 20.82
CA PHE A 531 -2.19 -10.87 20.87
C PHE A 531 -2.88 -10.17 22.04
N ARG A 532 -2.13 -9.60 22.98
CA ARG A 532 -2.70 -8.93 24.16
C ARG A 532 -3.59 -7.76 23.79
N GLY A 533 -3.24 -7.01 22.73
CA GLY A 533 -4.02 -5.89 22.21
C GLY A 533 -5.42 -6.25 21.65
N PHE A 534 -5.84 -7.51 21.68
CA PHE A 534 -7.23 -7.89 21.40
C PHE A 534 -8.12 -7.94 22.65
N PHE A 535 -7.51 -7.94 23.85
CA PHE A 535 -8.21 -8.13 25.13
C PHE A 535 -8.06 -6.91 26.03
N ALA A 536 -8.99 -6.76 26.99
CA ALA A 536 -8.85 -5.77 28.04
C ALA A 536 -7.70 -6.16 28.97
N GLU A 537 -6.67 -5.31 29.05
CA GLU A 537 -5.40 -5.61 29.71
C GLU A 537 -5.56 -6.02 31.19
N ASP A 538 -6.30 -5.23 31.96
CA ASP A 538 -6.53 -5.50 33.40
C ASP A 538 -7.25 -6.82 33.66
N GLN A 539 -8.20 -7.19 32.77
CA GLN A 539 -8.93 -8.44 32.90
C GLN A 539 -8.07 -9.62 32.51
N LEU A 540 -7.27 -9.47 31.45
CA LEU A 540 -6.36 -10.50 30.98
C LEU A 540 -5.31 -10.85 32.04
N ILE A 541 -4.67 -9.85 32.65
CA ILE A 541 -3.65 -10.07 33.69
C ILE A 541 -4.23 -10.85 34.87
N LYS A 542 -5.41 -10.46 35.37
CA LYS A 542 -6.08 -11.17 36.48
C LYS A 542 -6.41 -12.63 36.12
N GLN A 543 -6.83 -12.89 34.89
CA GLN A 543 -7.14 -14.24 34.43
C GLN A 543 -5.88 -15.10 34.32
N GLU A 544 -4.77 -14.54 33.83
CA GLU A 544 -3.47 -15.21 33.75
C GLU A 544 -2.93 -15.54 35.15
N GLU A 545 -2.94 -14.59 36.08
CA GLU A 545 -2.50 -14.81 37.47
C GLU A 545 -3.34 -15.89 38.18
N THR A 546 -4.66 -15.89 37.94
CA THR A 546 -5.56 -16.90 38.51
C THR A 546 -5.28 -18.29 37.93
N ALA A 547 -5.09 -18.39 36.61
CA ALA A 547 -4.81 -19.65 35.94
C ALA A 547 -3.41 -20.21 36.30
N GLU A 548 -2.42 -19.32 36.44
CA GLU A 548 -1.08 -19.67 36.90
C GLU A 548 -1.11 -20.21 38.33
N ALA A 549 -1.81 -19.52 39.24
CA ALA A 549 -1.96 -19.95 40.64
C ALA A 549 -2.73 -21.26 40.79
N ALA A 550 -3.74 -21.50 39.96
CA ALA A 550 -4.55 -22.71 39.97
C ALA A 550 -3.89 -23.89 39.22
N GLY A 551 -2.77 -23.67 38.52
CA GLY A 551 -2.05 -24.70 37.77
C GLY A 551 -2.73 -25.08 36.46
N ALA A 552 -2.78 -24.15 35.50
CA ALA A 552 -3.34 -24.40 34.18
C ALA A 552 -2.83 -25.71 33.55
N ILE A 553 -3.75 -26.48 32.96
CA ILE A 553 -3.49 -27.86 32.56
C ILE A 553 -2.85 -27.99 31.18
N LEU A 554 -2.98 -26.96 30.33
CA LEU A 554 -2.54 -27.01 28.92
C LEU A 554 -1.04 -27.32 28.76
N PRO A 555 -0.10 -26.67 29.49
CA PRO A 555 1.33 -26.98 29.34
C PRO A 555 1.67 -28.46 29.57
N ARG A 556 1.03 -29.10 30.56
CA ARG A 556 1.19 -30.53 30.85
C ARG A 556 0.64 -31.39 29.72
N LEU A 557 -0.55 -31.06 29.20
CA LEU A 557 -1.18 -31.81 28.12
C LEU A 557 -0.38 -31.69 26.80
N VAL A 558 0.12 -30.50 26.47
CA VAL A 558 0.93 -30.29 25.25
C VAL A 558 2.24 -31.08 25.31
N ALA A 559 2.87 -31.21 26.48
CA ALA A 559 4.07 -32.03 26.64
C ALA A 559 3.84 -33.49 26.22
N ASN A 560 2.64 -34.02 26.48
CA ASN A 560 2.28 -35.41 26.19
C ASN A 560 1.61 -35.59 24.81
N CYS A 561 0.97 -34.54 24.27
CA CYS A 561 0.17 -34.62 23.05
C CYS A 561 0.81 -34.01 21.80
N ARG A 562 2.00 -33.42 21.89
CA ARG A 562 2.66 -32.80 20.73
C ARG A 562 3.00 -33.85 19.65
N ALA A 563 2.63 -33.56 18.40
CA ALA A 563 3.08 -34.32 17.23
C ALA A 563 4.51 -33.94 16.82
N GLY A 564 4.92 -32.71 17.07
CA GLY A 564 6.26 -32.21 16.74
C GLY A 564 6.50 -30.79 17.25
N ILE A 565 7.76 -30.35 17.18
CA ILE A 565 8.18 -28.99 17.48
C ILE A 565 8.96 -28.46 16.28
N TYR A 566 8.55 -27.30 15.77
CA TYR A 566 9.12 -26.69 14.57
C TYR A 566 9.44 -25.23 14.88
N GLY A 567 10.73 -24.88 14.94
CA GLY A 567 11.15 -23.54 15.33
C GLY A 567 10.65 -23.05 16.69
N GLY A 568 10.52 -23.94 17.68
CA GLY A 568 10.00 -23.61 19.01
C GLY A 568 8.47 -23.51 19.09
N ILE A 569 7.74 -23.89 18.02
CA ILE A 569 6.28 -23.99 18.00
C ILE A 569 5.89 -25.46 18.07
N ALA A 570 5.14 -25.84 19.10
CA ALA A 570 4.57 -27.17 19.24
C ALA A 570 3.28 -27.28 18.40
N LEU A 571 3.18 -28.32 17.59
CA LEU A 571 1.97 -28.71 16.87
C LEU A 571 1.28 -29.84 17.62
N VAL A 572 0.01 -29.65 17.98
CA VAL A 572 -0.70 -30.54 18.91
C VAL A 572 -2.04 -30.96 18.29
N PRO A 573 -2.21 -32.24 17.93
CA PRO A 573 -3.51 -32.78 17.51
C PRO A 573 -4.52 -32.69 18.67
N THR A 574 -5.65 -32.04 18.44
CA THR A 574 -6.66 -31.86 19.50
C THR A 574 -7.31 -33.17 19.93
N ALA A 575 -7.36 -34.18 19.04
CA ALA A 575 -7.82 -35.52 19.37
C ALA A 575 -7.09 -36.12 20.59
N CYS A 576 -5.77 -35.87 20.72
CA CYS A 576 -5.02 -36.30 21.90
C CYS A 576 -5.44 -35.54 23.16
N LEU A 577 -5.61 -34.21 23.05
CA LEU A 577 -6.04 -33.37 24.16
C LEU A 577 -7.42 -33.77 24.69
N LEU A 578 -8.33 -34.18 23.80
CA LEU A 578 -9.66 -34.67 24.15
C LEU A 578 -9.60 -36.03 24.88
N SER A 579 -8.68 -36.92 24.49
CA SER A 579 -8.56 -38.26 25.07
C SER A 579 -7.88 -38.34 26.44
N ASN A 580 -6.93 -37.44 26.73
CA ASN A 580 -6.09 -37.51 27.93
C ASN A 580 -6.77 -37.04 29.24
N GLY A 581 -8.06 -36.69 29.21
CA GLY A 581 -8.84 -36.33 30.40
C GLY A 581 -9.34 -37.50 31.23
N SER A 582 -9.22 -38.74 30.74
CA SER A 582 -9.72 -39.94 31.43
C SER A 582 -8.70 -40.58 32.39
N ALA A 583 -7.59 -39.90 32.68
CA ALA A 583 -6.50 -40.41 33.52
C ALA A 583 -6.18 -39.52 34.73
N GLU A 584 -7.07 -38.58 35.07
CA GLU A 584 -7.05 -37.86 36.36
C GLU A 584 -8.00 -38.47 37.38
#